data_AF-A0A7J4AXM8-F1
#
_entry.id   AF-A0A7J4AXM8-F1
#
_cell.length_a   1.000
_cell.length_b   1.000
_cell.length_c   1.000
_cell.angle_alpha   90.00
_cell.angle_beta   90.00
_cell.angle_gamma   90.00
#
_symmetry.space_group_name_H-M   'P 1'
#
loop_
_entity.id
_entity.type
_entity.pdbx_description
1 polymer ?
#
loop_
_entity_poly.entity_id
_entity_poly.type
_entity_poly.pdbx_seq_one_letter_code
_entity_poly.pdbx_strand_id
1 'polypeptide(L)'
;MVKLCRGGLTFPVCGWRKCKKFMAIDILLLVLLFLTLPTGVGRAQFSSDFSGNYERVYAVPVRFRNIQFTHKLYVSIPFSLYEYYRSQRYSALSLNNPADFVTPEVVKPVAESLRSIFQDDEQFANAVLTLVHQMGYIKSGYKYPVESLVENEGDCSALAVLAASIMKAGGLEVVLIYYGGISPAHMNVGVYLPHTPVHHTWWMTPKYYEYKGRKYWVAEGVSSWFDSRLGDQVISLENVKTKIIPIENRGETQPALVSASLDTPLKASFITLQPQVLSVSDYGYTLNISGSIYPPFSDESVVIYISQDGMLKNFVKACTDERGSYSLMCNLTPASVYYLKASWSGKLDYAGSDSETFTVLVGPKSLVQFECSGVNCTYGRASLADYELRIGIGLKEFFSTRLYGINTTNFRFSAEFLVLKSNKSVTTFEVEEFLAGLEGLQLLRLPDDFNYKVNDKFGFFLRYNGDGGYLNIKGMNDYDVSEAVGAERVVRWNASVNVHENAWYKFTVEMSEGQVIAELRDMNNTVLDSVTVRKDAEGLEELVVFIANIRDAIVTLKNLQFETGMCFEGINGGNFENEFAWTIYIGFALLAVIAVVGYLLTEKKFTGNRSIRIKKGNLKVLCLSHLSY
;
A
#
# COMPACT_ATOMS: atom_id res chain seq x y z
N MET A 1 -34.05 -47.09 -72.50
CA MET A 1 -35.49 -47.03 -72.85
C MET A 1 -36.08 -45.71 -72.38
N VAL A 2 -37.19 -45.25 -72.99
CA VAL A 2 -38.09 -44.16 -72.56
C VAL A 2 -37.46 -42.79 -72.23
N LYS A 3 -37.75 -41.78 -73.07
CA LYS A 3 -37.78 -40.36 -72.67
C LYS A 3 -39.06 -40.07 -71.90
N LEU A 4 -39.03 -39.13 -70.96
CA LEU A 4 -40.17 -38.24 -70.65
C LEU A 4 -39.65 -36.89 -70.13
N CYS A 5 -40.41 -35.82 -70.34
CA CYS A 5 -39.97 -34.44 -70.12
C CYS A 5 -41.03 -33.63 -69.35
N ARG A 6 -40.56 -32.53 -68.73
CA ARG A 6 -41.33 -31.40 -68.17
C ARG A 6 -42.16 -31.66 -66.89
N GLY A 7 -41.78 -30.93 -65.86
CA GLY A 7 -42.58 -30.54 -64.69
C GLY A 7 -41.78 -29.47 -63.96
N GLY A 8 -42.26 -28.22 -63.94
CA GLY A 8 -41.46 -27.06 -63.49
C GLY A 8 -42.05 -26.38 -62.25
N LEU A 9 -41.17 -25.80 -61.43
CA LEU A 9 -41.55 -24.95 -60.29
C LEU A 9 -40.52 -23.82 -60.16
N THR A 10 -40.99 -22.57 -60.27
CA THR A 10 -40.13 -21.37 -60.23
C THR A 10 -40.24 -20.66 -58.88
N PHE A 11 -39.12 -20.47 -58.19
CA PHE A 11 -39.02 -19.58 -57.04
C PHE A 11 -38.29 -18.28 -57.43
N PRO A 12 -38.73 -17.10 -56.93
CA PRO A 12 -38.14 -15.82 -57.30
C PRO A 12 -36.79 -15.59 -56.60
N VAL A 13 -35.73 -15.33 -57.38
CA VAL A 13 -34.39 -14.99 -56.85
C VAL A 13 -34.39 -13.54 -56.34
N CYS A 14 -34.87 -13.36 -55.10
CA CYS A 14 -35.00 -12.04 -54.49
C CYS A 14 -33.64 -11.51 -53.97
N GLY A 15 -32.99 -10.67 -54.77
CA GLY A 15 -32.24 -9.51 -54.27
C GLY A 15 -31.09 -9.78 -53.28
N TRP A 16 -30.15 -10.68 -53.61
CA TRP A 16 -28.96 -11.03 -52.79
C TRP A 16 -28.10 -9.82 -52.32
N ARG A 17 -28.26 -8.63 -52.94
CA ARG A 17 -27.65 -7.37 -52.49
C ARG A 17 -28.30 -6.71 -51.27
N LYS A 18 -29.55 -7.01 -50.91
CA LYS A 18 -30.21 -6.42 -49.72
C LYS A 18 -29.73 -7.08 -48.42
N CYS A 19 -29.64 -8.40 -48.36
CA CYS A 19 -29.27 -9.13 -47.13
C CYS A 19 -27.88 -8.74 -46.60
N LYS A 20 -26.91 -8.44 -47.49
CA LYS A 20 -25.56 -8.02 -47.10
C LYS A 20 -25.51 -6.71 -46.29
N LYS A 21 -26.49 -5.81 -46.46
CA LYS A 21 -26.51 -4.53 -45.71
C LYS A 21 -27.10 -4.67 -44.31
N PHE A 22 -28.09 -5.54 -44.12
CA PHE A 22 -28.60 -5.84 -42.78
C PHE A 22 -27.54 -6.55 -41.95
N MET A 23 -26.97 -7.64 -42.46
CA MET A 23 -25.96 -8.43 -41.74
C MET A 23 -24.73 -7.61 -41.28
N ALA A 24 -24.33 -6.57 -42.04
CA ALA A 24 -23.26 -5.65 -41.63
C ALA A 24 -23.68 -4.64 -40.54
N ILE A 25 -24.96 -4.25 -40.49
CA ILE A 25 -25.54 -3.38 -39.45
C ILE A 25 -25.74 -4.19 -38.16
N ASP A 26 -26.21 -5.43 -38.26
CA ASP A 26 -26.45 -6.32 -37.12
C ASP A 26 -25.13 -6.63 -36.38
N ILE A 27 -24.04 -6.88 -37.13
CA ILE A 27 -22.69 -7.05 -36.56
C ILE A 27 -22.19 -5.75 -35.89
N LEU A 28 -22.41 -4.59 -36.51
CA LEU A 28 -22.01 -3.30 -35.93
C LEU A 28 -22.77 -2.99 -34.64
N LEU A 29 -24.07 -3.32 -34.57
CA LEU A 29 -24.89 -3.19 -33.36
C LEU A 29 -24.44 -4.15 -32.25
N LEU A 30 -24.07 -5.40 -32.57
CA LEU A 30 -23.50 -6.34 -31.60
C LEU A 30 -22.17 -5.85 -31.01
N VAL A 31 -21.28 -5.30 -31.84
CA VAL A 31 -20.00 -4.71 -31.38
C VAL A 31 -20.25 -3.49 -30.49
N LEU A 32 -21.19 -2.62 -30.87
CA LEU A 32 -21.57 -1.46 -30.04
C LEU A 32 -22.20 -1.89 -28.70
N LEU A 33 -23.05 -2.93 -28.69
CA LEU A 33 -23.66 -3.44 -27.46
C LEU A 33 -22.61 -3.93 -26.47
N PHE A 34 -21.62 -4.70 -26.94
CA PHE A 34 -20.48 -5.16 -26.13
C PHE A 34 -19.60 -4.01 -25.60
N LEU A 35 -19.45 -2.91 -26.36
CA LEU A 35 -18.72 -1.71 -25.93
C LEU A 35 -19.50 -0.83 -24.93
N THR A 36 -20.79 -1.09 -24.72
CA THR A 36 -21.64 -0.34 -23.77
C THR A 36 -21.97 -1.07 -22.48
N LEU A 37 -21.51 -2.31 -22.31
CA LEU A 37 -21.59 -2.99 -21.01
C LEU A 37 -20.69 -2.25 -20.01
N PRO A 38 -21.22 -1.80 -18.85
CA PRO A 38 -20.42 -1.05 -17.90
C PRO A 38 -19.33 -1.94 -17.32
N THR A 39 -18.07 -1.61 -17.61
CA THR A 39 -16.91 -2.21 -16.95
C THR A 39 -16.90 -1.75 -15.49
N GLY A 40 -17.55 -2.54 -14.64
CA GLY A 40 -17.58 -2.39 -13.19
C GLY A 40 -16.23 -2.66 -12.54
N VAL A 41 -15.21 -1.89 -12.93
CA VAL A 41 -13.90 -1.84 -12.27
C VAL A 41 -14.11 -1.12 -10.94
N GLY A 42 -14.60 -1.88 -9.96
CA GLY A 42 -14.55 -1.45 -8.57
C GLY A 42 -13.11 -1.10 -8.23
N ARG A 43 -12.88 0.08 -7.67
CA ARG A 43 -11.57 0.43 -7.11
C ARG A 43 -11.27 -0.59 -6.02
N ALA A 44 -10.25 -1.42 -6.22
CA ALA A 44 -9.63 -2.15 -5.14
C ALA A 44 -8.99 -1.12 -4.18
N GLN A 45 -9.72 -0.75 -3.13
CA GLN A 45 -9.15 -0.06 -1.99
C GLN A 45 -8.20 -1.05 -1.31
N PHE A 46 -6.89 -0.83 -1.47
CA PHE A 46 -5.88 -1.69 -0.87
C PHE A 46 -6.03 -1.69 0.65
N SER A 47 -6.20 -2.89 1.23
CA SER A 47 -6.08 -3.10 2.67
C SER A 47 -4.67 -2.72 3.16
N SER A 48 -4.55 -2.27 4.40
CA SER A 48 -3.28 -1.80 4.99
C SER A 48 -2.53 -2.85 5.82
N ASP A 49 -3.09 -4.05 6.00
CA ASP A 49 -2.46 -5.13 6.78
C ASP A 49 -1.51 -6.00 5.94
N PHE A 50 -0.57 -5.36 5.23
CA PHE A 50 0.53 -6.04 4.55
C PHE A 50 1.78 -6.12 5.45
N SER A 51 2.06 -7.31 5.99
CA SER A 51 3.40 -7.70 6.44
C SER A 51 4.29 -8.24 5.32
N GLY A 52 3.72 -8.44 4.11
CA GLY A 52 4.44 -8.84 2.91
C GLY A 52 5.08 -7.66 2.18
N ASN A 53 6.24 -7.92 1.56
CA ASN A 53 6.96 -6.94 0.76
C ASN A 53 6.26 -6.66 -0.58
N TYR A 54 6.58 -5.51 -1.17
CA TYR A 54 6.27 -5.21 -2.57
C TYR A 54 7.36 -5.78 -3.49
N GLU A 55 7.02 -6.81 -4.26
CA GLU A 55 7.92 -7.44 -5.23
C GLU A 55 7.81 -6.79 -6.63
N ARG A 56 8.95 -6.54 -7.27
CA ARG A 56 9.06 -5.97 -8.63
C ARG A 56 10.10 -6.74 -9.44
N VAL A 57 9.88 -6.83 -10.75
CA VAL A 57 10.82 -7.49 -11.68
C VAL A 57 10.99 -6.63 -12.92
N TYR A 58 12.22 -6.19 -13.17
CA TYR A 58 12.58 -5.34 -14.32
C TYR A 58 13.42 -6.12 -15.34
N ALA A 59 13.17 -5.91 -16.62
CA ALA A 59 14.00 -6.42 -17.69
C ALA A 59 15.27 -5.55 -17.84
N VAL A 60 16.44 -6.19 -17.89
CA VAL A 60 17.74 -5.53 -18.05
C VAL A 60 18.41 -6.07 -19.33
N PRO A 61 18.17 -5.45 -20.50
CA PRO A 61 18.72 -5.90 -21.76
C PRO A 61 20.21 -5.56 -21.90
N VAL A 62 21.02 -6.58 -22.20
CA VAL A 62 22.46 -6.46 -22.47
C VAL A 62 22.72 -6.74 -23.94
N ARG A 63 23.58 -5.94 -24.57
CA ARG A 63 24.15 -6.21 -25.90
C ARG A 63 25.64 -6.49 -25.77
N PHE A 64 26.06 -7.72 -26.05
CA PHE A 64 27.46 -8.08 -26.15
C PHE A 64 27.78 -8.48 -27.59
N ARG A 65 28.53 -7.62 -28.29
CA ARG A 65 28.78 -7.74 -29.74
C ARG A 65 27.44 -7.81 -30.50
N ASN A 66 27.22 -8.84 -31.30
CA ASN A 66 26.00 -9.04 -32.09
C ASN A 66 24.93 -9.88 -31.36
N ILE A 67 25.11 -10.19 -30.08
CA ILE A 67 24.17 -10.98 -29.27
C ILE A 67 23.48 -10.04 -28.28
N GLN A 68 22.14 -10.06 -28.28
CA GLN A 68 21.32 -9.43 -27.26
C GLN A 68 20.69 -10.51 -26.38
N PHE A 69 20.75 -10.30 -25.06
CA PHE A 69 20.09 -11.12 -24.05
C PHE A 69 19.53 -10.20 -22.95
N THR A 70 18.67 -10.72 -22.09
CA THR A 70 17.95 -9.91 -21.09
C THR A 70 18.02 -10.59 -19.75
N HIS A 71 18.68 -9.94 -18.79
CA HIS A 71 18.64 -10.33 -17.39
C HIS A 71 17.31 -9.89 -16.75
N LYS A 72 16.98 -10.49 -15.60
CA LYS A 72 15.88 -10.04 -14.74
C LYS A 72 16.45 -9.44 -13.46
N LEU A 73 16.15 -8.18 -13.18
CA LEU A 73 16.40 -7.59 -11.87
C LEU A 73 15.16 -7.78 -10.99
N TYR A 74 15.28 -8.61 -9.97
CA TYR A 74 14.29 -8.75 -8.90
C TYR A 74 14.55 -7.68 -7.84
N VAL A 75 13.50 -7.00 -7.37
CA VAL A 75 13.58 -5.95 -6.34
C VAL A 75 12.45 -6.16 -5.34
N SER A 76 12.78 -6.17 -4.05
CA SER A 76 11.83 -6.35 -2.95
C SER A 76 11.90 -5.16 -1.99
N ILE A 77 10.73 -4.64 -1.59
CA ILE A 77 10.62 -3.47 -0.73
C ILE A 77 9.76 -3.82 0.50
N PRO A 78 10.31 -3.78 1.73
CA PRO A 78 9.52 -3.93 2.95
C PRO A 78 8.42 -2.87 3.08
N PHE A 79 7.24 -3.26 3.59
CA PHE A 79 6.09 -2.37 3.72
C PHE A 79 6.39 -1.16 4.63
N SER A 80 7.09 -1.39 5.73
CA SER A 80 7.52 -0.37 6.69
C SER A 80 8.42 0.70 6.06
N LEU A 81 9.26 0.31 5.10
CA LEU A 81 10.16 1.21 4.38
C LEU A 81 9.38 2.13 3.43
N TYR A 82 8.35 1.60 2.78
CA TYR A 82 7.43 2.38 1.95
C TYR A 82 6.64 3.39 2.79
N GLU A 83 5.99 2.94 3.87
CA GLU A 83 5.24 3.82 4.77
C GLU A 83 6.14 4.87 5.45
N TYR A 84 7.41 4.54 5.76
CA TYR A 84 8.38 5.54 6.22
C TYR A 84 8.52 6.69 5.21
N TYR A 85 8.92 6.43 3.96
CA TYR A 85 9.15 7.51 2.99
C TYR A 85 7.87 8.26 2.62
N ARG A 86 6.75 7.54 2.52
CA ARG A 86 5.41 8.12 2.35
C ARG A 86 5.05 9.08 3.50
N SER A 87 5.47 8.78 4.74
CA SER A 87 5.31 9.69 5.88
C SER A 87 6.22 10.92 5.80
N GLN A 88 7.47 10.76 5.34
CA GLN A 88 8.43 11.88 5.18
C GLN A 88 8.05 12.83 4.05
N ARG A 89 7.36 12.35 3.01
CA ARG A 89 6.95 13.15 1.84
C ARG A 89 6.16 14.41 2.21
N TYR A 90 5.28 14.32 3.21
CA TYR A 90 4.53 15.49 3.69
C TYR A 90 5.45 16.57 4.26
N SER A 91 6.51 16.19 4.97
CA SER A 91 7.54 17.10 5.48
C SER A 91 8.37 17.70 4.33
N ALA A 92 8.87 16.87 3.40
CA ALA A 92 9.73 17.30 2.30
C ALA A 92 9.02 18.22 1.28
N LEU A 93 7.73 18.01 1.03
CA LEU A 93 6.92 18.88 0.16
C LEU A 93 6.83 20.33 0.69
N SER A 94 7.00 20.57 1.99
CA SER A 94 7.04 21.93 2.56
C SER A 94 8.31 22.71 2.18
N LEU A 95 9.42 22.00 1.92
CA LEU A 95 10.71 22.58 1.54
C LEU A 95 10.83 22.81 0.02
N ASN A 96 10.04 22.08 -0.76
CA ASN A 96 9.87 22.28 -2.22
C ASN A 96 11.17 22.15 -3.04
N ASN A 97 12.19 21.45 -2.52
CA ASN A 97 13.46 21.19 -3.19
C ASN A 97 13.54 19.73 -3.66
N PRO A 98 13.63 19.42 -4.98
CA PRO A 98 13.62 18.04 -5.46
C PRO A 98 14.88 17.23 -5.09
N ALA A 99 16.00 17.89 -4.76
CA ALA A 99 17.20 17.18 -4.31
C ALA A 99 16.99 16.47 -2.96
N ASP A 100 16.03 16.93 -2.14
CA ASP A 100 15.70 16.36 -0.82
C ASP A 100 15.01 14.98 -0.93
N PHE A 101 14.48 14.66 -2.12
CA PHE A 101 13.88 13.35 -2.41
C PHE A 101 14.91 12.35 -2.97
N VAL A 102 16.11 12.78 -3.34
CA VAL A 102 17.14 11.89 -3.92
C VAL A 102 17.88 11.18 -2.78
N THR A 103 17.51 9.94 -2.50
CA THR A 103 18.07 9.10 -1.43
C THR A 103 18.83 7.90 -2.02
N PRO A 104 20.17 7.98 -2.20
CA PRO A 104 20.92 6.93 -2.90
C PRO A 104 21.01 5.62 -2.11
N GLU A 105 21.35 5.69 -0.82
CA GLU A 105 21.65 4.47 -0.04
C GLU A 105 20.47 3.49 0.02
N VAL A 106 19.22 3.95 0.03
CA VAL A 106 18.04 3.06 0.09
C VAL A 106 17.89 2.18 -1.15
N VAL A 107 18.34 2.66 -2.33
CA VAL A 107 18.32 1.92 -3.61
C VAL A 107 19.69 1.35 -3.98
N LYS A 108 20.64 1.32 -3.05
CA LYS A 108 22.01 0.85 -3.30
C LYS A 108 22.10 -0.60 -3.77
N PRO A 109 21.35 -1.58 -3.23
CA PRO A 109 21.38 -2.95 -3.76
C PRO A 109 20.90 -3.05 -5.23
N VAL A 110 20.00 -2.18 -5.68
CA VAL A 110 19.62 -2.07 -7.11
C VAL A 110 20.80 -1.56 -7.94
N ALA A 111 21.50 -0.53 -7.47
CA ALA A 111 22.67 0.02 -8.16
C ALA A 111 23.85 -0.99 -8.21
N GLU A 112 24.11 -1.69 -7.10
CA GLU A 112 25.13 -2.75 -7.01
C GLU A 112 24.80 -3.94 -7.92
N SER A 113 23.53 -4.38 -7.95
CA SER A 113 23.05 -5.42 -8.87
C SER A 113 23.30 -5.05 -10.34
N LEU A 114 23.02 -3.80 -10.74
CA LEU A 114 23.30 -3.32 -12.10
C LEU A 114 24.80 -3.15 -12.37
N ARG A 115 25.58 -2.62 -11.42
CA ARG A 115 27.05 -2.48 -11.53
C ARG A 115 27.79 -3.82 -11.64
N SER A 116 27.20 -4.92 -11.16
CA SER A 116 27.75 -6.27 -11.37
C SER A 116 27.90 -6.65 -12.85
N ILE A 117 27.07 -6.06 -13.72
CA ILE A 117 27.09 -6.23 -15.18
C ILE A 117 27.79 -5.04 -15.85
N PHE A 118 27.41 -3.82 -15.46
CA PHE A 118 27.78 -2.58 -16.15
C PHE A 118 28.88 -1.83 -15.38
N GLN A 119 30.14 -2.22 -15.64
CA GLN A 119 31.31 -1.54 -15.10
C GLN A 119 31.58 -0.17 -15.76
N ASP A 120 31.16 0.00 -17.01
CA ASP A 120 31.23 1.29 -17.72
C ASP A 120 30.12 2.24 -17.26
N ASP A 121 30.46 3.52 -17.08
CA ASP A 121 29.59 4.54 -16.51
C ASP A 121 28.45 4.96 -17.45
N GLU A 122 28.69 5.03 -18.77
CA GLU A 122 27.64 5.31 -19.75
C GLU A 122 26.67 4.13 -19.83
N GLN A 123 27.16 2.89 -19.88
CA GLN A 123 26.30 1.70 -19.92
C GLN A 123 25.51 1.53 -18.62
N PHE A 124 26.09 1.79 -17.45
CA PHE A 124 25.38 1.79 -16.18
C PHE A 124 24.27 2.84 -16.14
N ALA A 125 24.55 4.08 -16.57
CA ALA A 125 23.54 5.14 -16.66
C ALA A 125 22.39 4.74 -17.61
N ASN A 126 22.70 4.18 -18.78
CA ASN A 126 21.69 3.70 -19.73
C ASN A 126 20.88 2.51 -19.21
N ALA A 127 21.47 1.63 -18.38
CA ALA A 127 20.74 0.55 -17.72
C ALA A 127 19.76 1.07 -16.66
N VAL A 128 20.13 2.10 -15.91
CA VAL A 128 19.21 2.79 -14.97
C VAL A 128 18.07 3.49 -15.73
N LEU A 129 18.34 4.12 -16.88
CA LEU A 129 17.28 4.67 -17.73
C LEU A 129 16.32 3.58 -18.20
N THR A 130 16.85 2.45 -18.69
CA THR A 130 16.04 1.31 -19.13
C THR A 130 15.16 0.73 -18.01
N LEU A 131 15.62 0.78 -16.75
CA LEU A 131 14.82 0.41 -15.58
C LEU A 131 13.63 1.36 -15.39
N VAL A 132 13.87 2.68 -15.26
CA VAL A 132 12.77 3.65 -15.01
C VAL A 132 11.81 3.80 -16.20
N HIS A 133 12.28 3.50 -17.41
CA HIS A 133 11.46 3.48 -18.64
C HIS A 133 10.38 2.39 -18.67
N GLN A 134 10.44 1.41 -17.75
CA GLN A 134 9.42 0.37 -17.56
C GLN A 134 8.29 0.78 -16.59
N MET A 135 8.34 2.00 -16.04
CA MET A 135 7.34 2.53 -15.10
C MET A 135 6.25 3.34 -15.81
N GLY A 136 5.04 3.35 -15.23
CA GLY A 136 3.90 4.09 -15.78
C GLY A 136 4.06 5.60 -15.62
N TYR A 137 3.85 6.38 -16.69
CA TYR A 137 3.87 7.84 -16.60
C TYR A 137 2.58 8.41 -16.00
N ILE A 138 2.61 8.75 -14.71
CA ILE A 138 1.44 9.24 -13.96
C ILE A 138 1.80 10.51 -13.18
N LYS A 139 1.05 11.58 -13.44
CA LYS A 139 1.27 12.91 -12.84
C LYS A 139 1.05 12.88 -11.33
N SER A 140 2.12 13.09 -10.59
CA SER A 140 2.21 12.75 -9.16
C SER A 140 3.14 13.65 -8.35
N GLY A 141 3.97 14.48 -9.00
CA GLY A 141 4.96 15.35 -8.35
C GLY A 141 6.15 14.56 -7.79
N TYR A 142 6.90 15.17 -6.87
CA TYR A 142 8.04 14.50 -6.23
C TYR A 142 7.58 13.30 -5.39
N LYS A 143 8.25 12.16 -5.62
CA LYS A 143 8.18 10.91 -4.88
C LYS A 143 9.60 10.55 -4.44
N TYR A 144 9.76 9.84 -3.32
CA TYR A 144 11.00 9.15 -3.00
C TYR A 144 11.19 7.91 -3.91
N PRO A 145 12.43 7.44 -4.12
CA PRO A 145 12.73 6.25 -4.92
C PRO A 145 11.90 5.02 -4.54
N VAL A 146 11.67 4.83 -3.24
CA VAL A 146 10.89 3.71 -2.69
C VAL A 146 9.42 3.78 -3.13
N GLU A 147 8.80 4.96 -3.12
CA GLU A 147 7.43 5.15 -3.59
C GLU A 147 7.32 4.83 -5.10
N SER A 148 8.25 5.32 -5.93
CA SER A 148 8.23 5.02 -7.37
C SER A 148 8.47 3.54 -7.70
N LEU A 149 9.28 2.82 -6.93
CA LEU A 149 9.44 1.35 -7.07
C LEU A 149 8.17 0.61 -6.67
N VAL A 150 7.57 0.97 -5.52
CA VAL A 150 6.35 0.33 -5.00
C VAL A 150 5.15 0.60 -5.89
N GLU A 151 4.89 1.85 -6.24
CA GLU A 151 3.76 2.21 -7.11
C GLU A 151 4.02 1.81 -8.58
N ASN A 152 5.29 1.63 -8.97
CA ASN A 152 5.76 1.36 -10.34
C ASN A 152 5.35 2.45 -11.36
N GLU A 153 5.22 3.67 -10.87
CA GLU A 153 4.75 4.84 -11.63
C GLU A 153 5.35 6.15 -11.11
N GLY A 154 5.34 7.17 -11.96
CA GLY A 154 5.74 8.53 -11.64
C GLY A 154 5.66 9.46 -12.84
N ASP A 155 5.80 10.77 -12.64
CA ASP A 155 6.05 11.70 -13.73
C ASP A 155 7.56 11.97 -13.90
N CYS A 156 7.90 12.89 -14.80
CA CYS A 156 9.29 13.29 -15.06
C CYS A 156 10.06 13.66 -13.79
N SER A 157 9.38 14.20 -12.78
CA SER A 157 10.03 14.60 -11.54
C SER A 157 10.29 13.41 -10.62
N ALA A 158 9.33 12.51 -10.46
CA ALA A 158 9.49 11.28 -9.68
C ALA A 158 10.53 10.33 -10.32
N LEU A 159 10.43 10.09 -11.64
CA LEU A 159 11.32 9.15 -12.35
C LEU A 159 12.75 9.70 -12.46
N ALA A 160 12.94 11.02 -12.59
CA ALA A 160 14.27 11.64 -12.50
C ALA A 160 14.87 11.51 -11.08
N VAL A 161 14.08 11.64 -10.01
CA VAL A 161 14.56 11.42 -8.63
C VAL A 161 15.00 9.97 -8.42
N LEU A 162 14.20 8.98 -8.88
CA LEU A 162 14.56 7.56 -8.81
C LEU A 162 15.85 7.27 -9.61
N ALA A 163 15.92 7.71 -10.87
CA ALA A 163 17.10 7.51 -11.72
C ALA A 163 18.35 8.15 -11.12
N ALA A 164 18.26 9.40 -10.63
CA ALA A 164 19.37 10.08 -9.97
C ALA A 164 19.83 9.34 -8.70
N SER A 165 18.90 8.78 -7.93
CA SER A 165 19.23 8.03 -6.71
C SER A 165 20.01 6.76 -7.02
N ILE A 166 19.56 5.95 -7.99
CA ILE A 166 20.25 4.72 -8.40
C ILE A 166 21.62 5.05 -9.03
N MET A 167 21.67 6.04 -9.94
CA MET A 167 22.93 6.48 -10.57
C MET A 167 23.96 6.93 -9.52
N LYS A 168 23.53 7.74 -8.54
CA LYS A 168 24.38 8.24 -7.45
C LYS A 168 24.84 7.13 -6.50
N ALA A 169 23.98 6.16 -6.22
CA ALA A 169 24.34 4.99 -5.41
C ALA A 169 25.37 4.09 -6.10
N GLY A 170 25.29 3.98 -7.44
CA GLY A 170 26.31 3.33 -8.27
C GLY A 170 27.55 4.19 -8.54
N GLY A 171 27.76 5.26 -7.78
CA GLY A 171 28.99 6.08 -7.81
C GLY A 171 29.05 7.18 -8.87
N LEU A 172 27.98 7.42 -9.66
CA LEU A 172 27.97 8.49 -10.65
C LEU A 172 27.73 9.87 -9.99
N GLU A 173 28.42 10.89 -10.46
CA GLU A 173 28.15 12.27 -10.05
C GLU A 173 26.99 12.85 -10.88
N VAL A 174 25.90 13.20 -10.20
CA VAL A 174 24.63 13.60 -10.83
C VAL A 174 24.07 14.91 -10.26
N VAL A 175 23.28 15.59 -11.09
CA VAL A 175 22.45 16.76 -10.77
C VAL A 175 21.04 16.56 -11.31
N LEU A 176 20.07 17.34 -10.85
CA LEU A 176 18.75 17.44 -11.51
C LEU A 176 18.73 18.67 -12.43
N ILE A 177 18.12 18.52 -13.61
CA ILE A 177 17.95 19.57 -14.62
C ILE A 177 16.46 19.92 -14.67
N TYR A 178 16.07 21.06 -14.11
CA TYR A 178 14.68 21.51 -14.06
C TYR A 178 14.35 22.52 -15.16
N TYR A 179 13.28 22.27 -15.92
CA TYR A 179 12.82 23.05 -17.07
C TYR A 179 11.59 23.89 -16.70
N GLY A 180 11.82 24.98 -15.98
CA GLY A 180 10.74 25.85 -15.46
C GLY A 180 10.13 26.84 -16.45
N GLY A 181 10.53 26.80 -17.73
CA GLY A 181 10.06 27.72 -18.77
C GLY A 181 8.86 27.23 -19.58
N ILE A 182 8.27 26.09 -19.22
CA ILE A 182 7.21 25.39 -19.95
C ILE A 182 6.08 24.95 -19.02
N SER A 183 4.91 24.62 -19.59
CA SER A 183 3.75 24.13 -18.85
C SER A 183 3.21 22.84 -19.50
N PRO A 184 3.21 21.68 -18.82
CA PRO A 184 3.82 21.45 -17.50
C PRO A 184 5.33 21.71 -17.50
N ALA A 185 5.90 22.00 -16.32
CA ALA A 185 7.34 21.97 -16.12
C ALA A 185 7.87 20.54 -16.23
N HIS A 186 9.13 20.38 -16.64
CA HIS A 186 9.76 19.08 -16.87
C HIS A 186 11.05 18.94 -16.04
N MET A 187 11.52 17.71 -15.79
CA MET A 187 12.77 17.46 -15.08
C MET A 187 13.51 16.23 -15.63
N ASN A 188 14.82 16.35 -15.79
CA ASN A 188 15.74 15.28 -16.20
C ASN A 188 16.85 15.10 -15.16
N VAL A 189 17.60 14.01 -15.25
CA VAL A 189 18.89 13.88 -14.58
C VAL A 189 19.98 14.44 -15.50
N GLY A 190 21.01 15.06 -14.92
CA GLY A 190 22.27 15.37 -15.59
C GLY A 190 23.38 14.51 -15.01
N VAL A 191 24.05 13.70 -15.83
CA VAL A 191 25.10 12.76 -15.40
C VAL A 191 26.47 13.26 -15.86
N TYR A 192 27.41 13.41 -14.94
CA TYR A 192 28.79 13.73 -15.30
C TYR A 192 29.47 12.53 -15.96
N LEU A 193 30.02 12.74 -17.16
CA LEU A 193 31.04 11.87 -17.75
C LEU A 193 32.22 12.72 -18.21
N PRO A 194 33.47 12.20 -18.13
CA PRO A 194 34.66 12.90 -18.62
C PRO A 194 34.76 12.90 -20.16
N HIS A 195 33.92 12.12 -20.85
CA HIS A 195 33.84 11.99 -22.31
C HIS A 195 32.42 12.29 -22.81
N THR A 196 32.27 12.45 -24.13
CA THR A 196 30.96 12.52 -24.79
C THR A 196 30.34 11.11 -24.88
N PRO A 197 29.06 10.91 -24.51
CA PRO A 197 28.35 9.65 -24.72
C PRO A 197 28.47 9.13 -26.15
N VAL A 198 28.66 7.82 -26.32
CA VAL A 198 28.84 7.14 -27.62
C VAL A 198 27.71 6.16 -27.96
N HIS A 199 26.84 5.84 -27.00
CA HIS A 199 25.70 4.93 -27.20
C HIS A 199 24.37 5.67 -27.45
N HIS A 200 24.38 7.00 -27.44
CA HIS A 200 23.25 7.90 -27.73
C HIS A 200 22.52 7.60 -29.05
N THR A 201 21.35 8.19 -29.25
CA THR A 201 20.59 8.03 -30.50
C THR A 201 21.35 8.68 -31.67
N TRP A 202 21.72 7.89 -32.69
CA TRP A 202 22.74 8.26 -33.69
C TRP A 202 22.41 9.46 -34.59
N TRP A 203 21.14 9.87 -34.69
CA TRP A 203 20.72 11.08 -35.41
C TRP A 203 20.56 12.31 -34.50
N MET A 204 20.82 12.18 -33.20
CA MET A 204 20.74 13.23 -32.19
C MET A 204 22.15 13.63 -31.73
N THR A 205 22.42 14.92 -31.58
CA THR A 205 23.68 15.40 -31.00
C THR A 205 23.60 15.36 -29.47
N PRO A 206 24.51 14.67 -28.76
CA PRO A 206 24.50 14.61 -27.30
C PRO A 206 24.42 15.98 -26.63
N LYS A 207 23.41 16.16 -25.77
CA LYS A 207 23.15 17.38 -25.02
C LYS A 207 23.68 17.28 -23.60
N TYR A 208 24.21 18.39 -23.10
CA TYR A 208 24.71 18.55 -21.76
C TYR A 208 24.44 19.96 -21.25
N TYR A 209 24.53 20.12 -19.93
CA TYR A 209 24.58 21.42 -19.27
C TYR A 209 25.87 21.52 -18.45
N GLU A 210 26.44 22.72 -18.37
CA GLU A 210 27.66 22.96 -17.61
C GLU A 210 27.37 23.44 -16.19
N TYR A 211 28.02 22.84 -15.21
CA TYR A 211 27.95 23.23 -13.80
C TYR A 211 29.31 23.00 -13.13
N LYS A 212 29.80 23.97 -12.34
CA LYS A 212 31.13 23.95 -11.71
C LYS A 212 32.30 23.54 -12.65
N GLY A 213 32.20 23.90 -13.94
CA GLY A 213 33.21 23.57 -14.96
C GLY A 213 33.17 22.13 -15.50
N ARG A 214 32.12 21.36 -15.19
CA ARG A 214 31.89 19.99 -15.66
C ARG A 214 30.65 19.90 -16.54
N LYS A 215 30.64 18.91 -17.45
CA LYS A 215 29.53 18.64 -18.37
C LYS A 215 28.64 17.53 -17.82
N TYR A 216 27.37 17.84 -17.57
CA TYR A 216 26.36 16.87 -17.14
C TYR A 216 25.46 16.57 -18.33
N TRP A 217 25.58 15.36 -18.88
CA TRP A 217 24.84 14.88 -20.03
C TRP A 217 23.39 14.58 -19.66
N VAL A 218 22.46 14.94 -20.55
CA VAL A 218 21.02 14.81 -20.28
C VAL A 218 20.62 13.34 -20.23
N ALA A 219 19.90 12.94 -19.20
CA ALA A 219 19.32 11.61 -19.04
C ALA A 219 17.80 11.76 -18.77
N GLU A 220 17.00 11.38 -19.77
CA GLU A 220 15.54 11.50 -19.75
C GLU A 220 14.90 10.30 -19.04
N GLY A 221 14.24 10.55 -17.90
CA GLY A 221 13.63 9.48 -17.09
C GLY A 221 12.34 8.90 -17.67
N VAL A 222 11.83 9.44 -18.78
CA VAL A 222 10.54 9.09 -19.36
C VAL A 222 10.68 8.54 -20.78
N SER A 223 10.22 7.31 -21.01
CA SER A 223 10.18 6.58 -22.29
C SER A 223 9.14 7.11 -23.29
N SER A 224 9.03 8.44 -23.42
CA SER A 224 7.91 9.09 -24.12
C SER A 224 7.83 8.82 -25.62
N TRP A 225 8.97 8.57 -26.31
CA TRP A 225 9.00 8.37 -27.77
C TRP A 225 10.04 7.34 -28.29
N PHE A 226 11.14 7.09 -27.58
CA PHE A 226 12.21 6.15 -27.97
C PHE A 226 12.89 5.56 -26.72
N ASP A 227 13.74 4.54 -26.89
CA ASP A 227 14.76 4.11 -25.91
C ASP A 227 15.73 5.29 -25.67
N SER A 228 15.35 6.25 -24.82
CA SER A 228 16.11 7.50 -24.65
C SER A 228 17.38 7.25 -23.85
N ARG A 229 18.53 7.62 -24.41
CA ARG A 229 19.84 7.29 -23.84
C ARG A 229 20.54 8.51 -23.25
N LEU A 230 21.65 8.26 -22.56
CA LEU A 230 22.47 9.34 -22.04
C LEU A 230 22.98 10.24 -23.17
N GLY A 231 22.70 11.53 -23.05
CA GLY A 231 22.94 12.54 -24.09
C GLY A 231 21.70 12.87 -24.94
N ASP A 232 20.67 12.03 -24.96
CA ASP A 232 19.45 12.30 -25.73
C ASP A 232 18.57 13.35 -25.00
N GLN A 233 18.04 14.30 -25.77
CA GLN A 233 17.10 15.33 -25.28
C GLN A 233 15.97 15.51 -26.29
N VAL A 234 14.73 15.53 -25.82
CA VAL A 234 13.55 15.76 -26.67
C VAL A 234 13.60 17.18 -27.24
N ILE A 235 13.35 17.33 -28.55
CA ILE A 235 13.49 18.60 -29.29
C ILE A 235 12.64 19.74 -28.68
N SER A 236 11.51 19.41 -28.06
CA SER A 236 10.64 20.36 -27.34
C SER A 236 11.28 21.03 -26.12
N LEU A 237 12.42 20.52 -25.62
CA LEU A 237 13.19 21.09 -24.52
C LEU A 237 14.34 22.00 -25.01
N GLU A 238 14.60 22.04 -26.32
CA GLU A 238 15.69 22.86 -26.87
C GLU A 238 15.39 24.36 -26.70
N ASN A 239 16.38 25.12 -26.21
CA ASN A 239 16.27 26.53 -25.81
C ASN A 239 15.34 26.82 -24.60
N VAL A 240 14.75 25.81 -23.94
CA VAL A 240 14.00 26.03 -22.70
C VAL A 240 14.95 26.41 -21.56
N LYS A 241 14.59 27.45 -20.79
CA LYS A 241 15.39 27.92 -19.65
C LYS A 241 15.47 26.85 -18.55
N THR A 242 16.67 26.35 -18.30
CA THR A 242 16.95 25.37 -17.24
C THR A 242 17.42 25.99 -15.94
N LYS A 243 17.26 25.23 -14.85
CA LYS A 243 17.93 25.40 -13.56
C LYS A 243 18.63 24.09 -13.22
N ILE A 244 19.93 24.14 -12.95
CA ILE A 244 20.67 23.01 -12.39
C ILE A 244 20.47 23.00 -10.88
N ILE A 245 20.12 21.83 -10.34
CA ILE A 245 19.91 21.60 -8.91
C ILE A 245 20.92 20.53 -8.47
N PRO A 246 21.96 20.89 -7.68
CA PRO A 246 22.96 19.93 -7.23
C PRO A 246 22.37 18.95 -6.21
N ILE A 247 22.86 17.71 -6.24
CA ILE A 247 22.49 16.68 -5.26
C ILE A 247 23.67 16.46 -4.33
N GLU A 248 23.62 17.08 -3.15
CA GLU A 248 24.67 16.97 -2.13
C GLU A 248 24.53 15.67 -1.31
N ASN A 249 25.64 15.16 -0.77
CA ASN A 249 25.61 13.95 0.06
C ASN A 249 25.13 14.32 1.46
N ARG A 250 23.86 14.09 1.76
CA ARG A 250 23.35 14.19 3.13
C ARG A 250 23.83 13.00 3.95
N GLY A 251 24.59 13.24 5.02
CA GLY A 251 24.99 12.23 6.01
C GLY A 251 23.84 11.82 6.96
N GLU A 252 22.60 11.86 6.50
CA GLU A 252 21.42 11.48 7.26
C GLU A 252 21.35 9.95 7.37
N THR A 253 21.16 9.43 8.58
CA THR A 253 20.87 8.01 8.80
C THR A 253 19.59 7.62 8.07
N GLN A 254 19.67 6.68 7.14
CA GLN A 254 18.53 6.18 6.37
C GLN A 254 17.91 4.90 6.98
N PRO A 255 16.65 4.59 6.62
CA PRO A 255 15.89 3.34 6.76
C PRO A 255 16.53 1.95 6.88
N ALA A 256 15.66 0.95 6.73
CA ALA A 256 16.00 -0.26 5.99
C ALA A 256 16.32 0.11 4.51
N LEU A 257 16.80 -0.85 3.73
CA LEU A 257 17.08 -0.70 2.29
C LEU A 257 16.12 -1.56 1.46
N VAL A 258 16.01 -1.31 0.16
CA VAL A 258 15.39 -2.28 -0.76
C VAL A 258 16.34 -3.46 -0.98
N SER A 259 15.82 -4.67 -1.08
CA SER A 259 16.60 -5.85 -1.52
C SER A 259 16.59 -5.91 -3.04
N ALA A 260 17.67 -6.40 -3.65
CA ALA A 260 17.70 -6.66 -5.10
C ALA A 260 18.60 -7.85 -5.46
N SER A 261 18.28 -8.54 -6.56
CA SER A 261 19.02 -9.69 -7.07
C SER A 261 18.90 -9.78 -8.59
N LEU A 262 19.94 -10.32 -9.25
CA LEU A 262 19.98 -10.53 -10.70
C LEU A 262 19.73 -12.00 -11.06
N ASP A 263 18.82 -12.22 -12.00
CA ASP A 263 18.33 -13.50 -12.57
C ASP A 263 17.73 -14.51 -11.59
N THR A 264 18.02 -14.37 -10.29
CA THR A 264 17.58 -15.25 -9.22
C THR A 264 16.50 -14.54 -8.39
N PRO A 265 15.26 -15.05 -8.33
CA PRO A 265 14.24 -14.53 -7.44
C PRO A 265 14.72 -14.51 -5.99
N LEU A 266 14.40 -13.44 -5.26
CA LEU A 266 14.73 -13.31 -3.85
C LEU A 266 13.94 -14.34 -3.02
N LYS A 267 14.62 -14.97 -2.06
CA LYS A 267 14.02 -15.89 -1.08
C LYS A 267 13.34 -15.10 0.03
N ALA A 268 12.24 -15.64 0.55
CA ALA A 268 11.59 -15.06 1.73
C ALA A 268 12.50 -15.13 2.97
N SER A 269 12.50 -14.05 3.76
CA SER A 269 13.05 -14.00 5.10
C SER A 269 11.96 -13.76 6.14
N PHE A 270 12.32 -13.86 7.42
CA PHE A 270 11.45 -13.54 8.54
C PHE A 270 12.20 -12.73 9.60
N ILE A 271 11.49 -11.87 10.32
CA ILE A 271 11.99 -11.17 11.50
C ILE A 271 10.95 -11.19 12.62
N THR A 272 11.39 -11.46 13.84
CA THR A 272 10.57 -11.39 15.05
C THR A 272 10.87 -10.11 15.83
N LEU A 273 9.88 -9.57 16.56
CA LEU A 273 10.05 -8.48 17.52
C LEU A 273 9.37 -8.86 18.85
N GLN A 274 10.12 -8.72 19.94
CA GLN A 274 9.75 -9.08 21.30
C GLN A 274 10.20 -7.95 22.26
N PRO A 275 9.31 -7.02 22.62
CA PRO A 275 9.60 -5.98 23.60
C PRO A 275 9.36 -6.48 25.03
N GLN A 276 10.30 -6.17 25.92
CA GLN A 276 10.23 -6.48 27.35
C GLN A 276 10.41 -5.19 28.15
N VAL A 277 9.56 -4.95 29.16
CA VAL A 277 9.71 -3.77 30.04
C VAL A 277 10.88 -3.99 30.99
N LEU A 278 11.86 -3.07 30.99
CA LEU A 278 12.99 -3.09 31.93
C LEU A 278 12.72 -2.18 33.15
N SER A 279 12.17 -0.98 32.93
CA SER A 279 11.80 -0.10 34.03
C SER A 279 10.72 0.91 33.65
N VAL A 280 9.97 1.36 34.66
CA VAL A 280 8.89 2.36 34.55
C VAL A 280 9.25 3.60 35.37
N SER A 281 9.16 4.76 34.73
CA SER A 281 9.32 6.08 35.33
C SER A 281 8.06 6.92 35.16
N ASP A 282 7.97 8.03 35.90
CA ASP A 282 6.78 8.91 35.90
C ASP A 282 6.55 9.60 34.53
N TYR A 283 7.56 9.57 33.64
CA TYR A 283 7.56 10.24 32.34
C TYR A 283 7.63 9.27 31.15
N GLY A 284 7.76 7.96 31.38
CA GLY A 284 7.80 6.95 30.34
C GLY A 284 8.52 5.65 30.72
N TYR A 285 8.59 4.72 29.77
CA TYR A 285 9.11 3.35 29.98
C TYR A 285 10.48 3.16 29.30
N THR A 286 11.34 2.36 29.92
CA THR A 286 12.52 1.76 29.26
C THR A 286 12.19 0.33 28.88
N LEU A 287 12.26 0.01 27.58
CA LEU A 287 12.10 -1.33 27.03
C LEU A 287 13.45 -1.91 26.61
N ASN A 288 13.59 -3.22 26.72
CA ASN A 288 14.47 -4.02 25.88
C ASN A 288 13.66 -4.47 24.66
N ILE A 289 13.97 -3.99 23.46
CA ILE A 289 13.38 -4.49 22.22
C ILE A 289 14.35 -5.52 21.64
N SER A 290 13.93 -6.77 21.58
CA SER A 290 14.73 -7.90 21.11
C SER A 290 14.03 -8.66 19.98
N GLY A 291 14.75 -9.58 19.35
CA GLY A 291 14.20 -10.44 18.31
C GLY A 291 15.30 -11.20 17.56
N SER A 292 14.92 -11.80 16.44
CA SER A 292 15.84 -12.51 15.55
C SER A 292 15.38 -12.48 14.09
N ILE A 293 16.36 -12.56 13.17
CA ILE A 293 16.14 -12.75 11.74
C ILE A 293 16.34 -14.21 11.32
N TYR A 294 15.62 -14.64 10.29
CA TYR A 294 15.85 -15.90 9.59
C TYR A 294 15.96 -15.65 8.07
N PRO A 295 17.00 -16.19 7.38
CA PRO A 295 18.11 -16.97 7.92
C PRO A 295 19.02 -16.15 8.84
N PRO A 296 19.75 -16.78 9.78
CA PRO A 296 20.62 -16.07 10.70
C PRO A 296 21.85 -15.53 9.97
N PHE A 297 22.02 -14.21 9.99
CA PHE A 297 23.23 -13.51 9.56
C PHE A 297 23.72 -12.60 10.68
N SER A 298 25.04 -12.44 10.79
CA SER A 298 25.70 -11.54 11.74
C SER A 298 26.00 -10.16 11.16
N ASP A 299 26.09 -9.19 12.07
CA ASP A 299 26.37 -7.76 11.79
C ASP A 299 25.35 -7.11 10.83
N GLU A 300 24.10 -7.59 10.85
CA GLU A 300 23.01 -7.04 10.05
C GLU A 300 22.30 -5.88 10.77
N SER A 301 22.15 -4.76 10.08
CA SER A 301 21.36 -3.60 10.53
C SER A 301 19.86 -3.92 10.52
N VAL A 302 19.31 -4.29 11.67
CA VAL A 302 17.87 -4.30 11.92
C VAL A 302 17.39 -2.89 12.28
N VAL A 303 16.24 -2.50 11.72
CA VAL A 303 15.64 -1.17 11.90
C VAL A 303 14.32 -1.31 12.65
N ILE A 304 14.17 -0.58 13.76
CA ILE A 304 12.97 -0.63 14.59
C ILE A 304 12.29 0.73 14.46
N TYR A 305 11.20 0.77 13.70
CA TYR A 305 10.35 1.96 13.57
C TYR A 305 9.52 2.16 14.83
N ILE A 306 9.36 3.43 15.20
CA ILE A 306 8.65 3.87 16.41
C ILE A 306 7.71 5.01 16.00
N SER A 307 6.42 4.85 16.28
CA SER A 307 5.39 5.85 16.00
C SER A 307 4.45 6.04 17.19
N GLN A 308 3.85 7.22 17.31
CA GLN A 308 2.73 7.50 18.23
C GLN A 308 1.42 7.74 17.47
N ASP A 309 1.50 8.24 16.23
CA ASP A 309 0.37 8.60 15.37
C ASP A 309 0.05 7.55 14.29
N GLY A 310 0.65 6.36 14.40
CA GLY A 310 0.60 5.29 13.39
C GLY A 310 1.53 5.49 12.19
N MET A 311 2.00 6.72 11.93
CA MET A 311 2.91 7.04 10.83
C MET A 311 4.36 6.70 11.22
N LEU A 312 5.04 5.84 10.45
CA LEU A 312 6.39 5.37 10.74
C LEU A 312 7.47 6.44 10.46
N LYS A 313 7.51 7.50 11.29
CA LYS A 313 8.38 8.68 11.09
C LYS A 313 9.75 8.57 11.75
N ASN A 314 9.84 7.88 12.88
CA ASN A 314 11.07 7.71 13.65
C ASN A 314 11.51 6.25 13.62
N PHE A 315 12.81 6.00 13.79
CA PHE A 315 13.36 4.66 13.95
C PHE A 315 14.65 4.67 14.77
N VAL A 316 15.01 3.51 15.30
CA VAL A 316 16.32 3.19 15.87
C VAL A 316 16.92 1.97 15.14
N LYS A 317 18.20 1.66 15.38
CA LYS A 317 18.88 0.52 14.77
C LYS A 317 19.56 -0.37 15.80
N ALA A 318 19.66 -1.66 15.48
CA ALA A 318 20.49 -2.64 16.17
C ALA A 318 21.27 -3.50 15.16
N CYS A 319 22.41 -4.06 15.57
CA CYS A 319 23.10 -5.10 14.81
C CYS A 319 22.72 -6.49 15.33
N THR A 320 22.78 -7.50 14.47
CA THR A 320 22.61 -8.91 14.85
C THR A 320 23.91 -9.56 15.34
N ASP A 321 23.77 -10.53 16.25
CA ASP A 321 24.84 -11.42 16.70
C ASP A 321 25.14 -12.56 15.70
N GLU A 322 26.07 -13.46 16.06
CA GLU A 322 26.42 -14.66 15.29
C GLU A 322 25.26 -15.62 15.01
N ARG A 323 24.10 -15.42 15.64
CA ARG A 323 22.89 -16.24 15.54
C ARG A 323 21.72 -15.51 14.88
N GLY A 324 21.94 -14.30 14.35
CA GLY A 324 20.87 -13.47 13.80
C GLY A 324 19.96 -12.83 14.86
N SER A 325 20.34 -12.87 16.15
CA SER A 325 19.57 -12.27 17.24
C SER A 325 19.96 -10.82 17.44
N TYR A 326 19.02 -9.94 17.74
CA TYR A 326 19.26 -8.52 18.01
C TYR A 326 18.58 -8.08 19.31
N SER A 327 19.11 -7.01 19.92
CA SER A 327 18.64 -6.45 21.18
C SER A 327 19.05 -4.98 21.28
N LEU A 328 18.14 -4.12 21.77
CA LEU A 328 18.42 -2.71 22.05
C LEU A 328 17.57 -2.18 23.21
N MET A 329 18.10 -1.22 23.95
CA MET A 329 17.31 -0.46 24.93
C MET A 329 16.64 0.75 24.27
N CYS A 330 15.34 0.89 24.46
CA CYS A 330 14.53 1.98 23.93
C CYS A 330 13.81 2.71 25.06
N ASN A 331 13.90 4.05 25.08
CA ASN A 331 13.14 4.88 26.01
C ASN A 331 11.93 5.47 25.30
N LEU A 332 10.73 5.09 25.72
CA LEU A 332 9.47 5.63 25.21
C LEU A 332 8.99 6.73 26.14
N THR A 333 9.16 7.98 25.72
CA THR A 333 8.72 9.20 26.42
C THR A 333 8.15 10.20 25.39
N PRO A 334 7.07 10.95 25.69
CA PRO A 334 6.25 10.93 26.90
C PRO A 334 5.21 9.78 26.93
N ALA A 335 4.42 9.70 28.01
CA ALA A 335 3.28 8.78 28.12
C ALA A 335 2.27 8.94 26.95
N SER A 336 2.09 7.87 26.17
CA SER A 336 1.28 7.82 24.94
C SER A 336 1.09 6.35 24.49
N VAL A 337 0.32 6.14 23.42
CA VAL A 337 0.33 4.88 22.65
C VAL A 337 1.56 4.88 21.74
N TYR A 338 2.25 3.74 21.63
CA TYR A 338 3.37 3.55 20.72
C TYR A 338 3.18 2.32 19.84
N TYR A 339 3.51 2.45 18.56
CA TYR A 339 3.56 1.37 17.59
C TYR A 339 5.02 1.07 17.26
N LEU A 340 5.42 -0.19 17.47
CA LEU A 340 6.77 -0.70 17.21
C LEU A 340 6.72 -1.72 16.06
N LYS A 341 7.62 -1.59 15.08
CA LYS A 341 7.80 -2.58 14.02
C LYS A 341 9.29 -2.73 13.70
N ALA A 342 9.79 -3.96 13.74
CA ALA A 342 11.13 -4.27 13.25
C ALA A 342 11.10 -4.54 11.74
N SER A 343 12.21 -4.26 11.08
CA SER A 343 12.42 -4.49 9.67
C SER A 343 13.88 -4.85 9.41
N TRP A 344 14.11 -5.82 8.55
CA TRP A 344 15.44 -6.15 8.03
C TRP A 344 15.43 -6.03 6.51
N SER A 345 16.52 -5.50 5.95
CA SER A 345 16.64 -5.19 4.51
C SER A 345 16.87 -6.42 3.63
N GLY A 346 17.07 -7.59 4.22
CA GLY A 346 17.55 -8.79 3.53
C GLY A 346 19.05 -8.73 3.26
N LYS A 347 19.63 -9.85 2.82
CA LYS A 347 21.06 -9.98 2.47
C LYS A 347 21.25 -11.09 1.44
N LEU A 348 22.24 -10.92 0.56
CA LEU A 348 22.55 -11.86 -0.53
C LEU A 348 21.33 -12.12 -1.42
N ASP A 349 20.82 -13.34 -1.44
CA ASP A 349 19.66 -13.80 -2.22
C ASP A 349 18.35 -13.84 -1.41
N TYR A 350 18.31 -13.21 -0.24
CA TYR A 350 17.11 -13.08 0.60
C TYR A 350 16.52 -11.67 0.52
N ALA A 351 15.21 -11.60 0.31
CA ALA A 351 14.42 -10.38 0.48
C ALA A 351 14.43 -9.92 1.95
N GLY A 352 14.10 -8.64 2.17
CA GLY A 352 13.82 -8.13 3.49
C GLY A 352 12.55 -8.72 4.11
N SER A 353 12.26 -8.32 5.34
CA SER A 353 11.00 -8.68 6.01
C SER A 353 10.70 -7.67 7.12
N ASP A 354 9.41 -7.55 7.43
CA ASP A 354 8.88 -6.77 8.54
C ASP A 354 8.32 -7.69 9.63
N SER A 355 8.37 -7.27 10.89
CA SER A 355 7.66 -7.92 11.97
C SER A 355 6.17 -7.55 11.96
N GLU A 356 5.38 -8.25 12.76
CA GLU A 356 4.10 -7.74 13.24
C GLU A 356 4.27 -6.39 13.95
N THR A 357 3.21 -5.58 13.96
CA THR A 357 3.20 -4.29 14.67
C THR A 357 2.85 -4.52 16.14
N PHE A 358 3.80 -4.32 17.05
CA PHE A 358 3.54 -4.41 18.48
C PHE A 358 3.08 -3.05 19.03
N THR A 359 1.97 -3.02 19.77
CA THR A 359 1.45 -1.79 20.39
C THR A 359 1.82 -1.75 21.86
N VAL A 360 2.57 -0.74 22.29
CA VAL A 360 2.94 -0.49 23.69
C VAL A 360 2.14 0.67 24.23
N LEU A 361 1.58 0.52 25.43
CA LEU A 361 0.92 1.59 26.17
C LEU A 361 1.90 2.10 27.24
N VAL A 362 2.18 3.41 27.23
CA VAL A 362 3.11 4.05 28.17
C VAL A 362 2.31 5.02 29.03
N GLY A 363 2.16 4.71 30.32
CA GLY A 363 1.50 5.56 31.31
C GLY A 363 2.48 6.20 32.31
N PRO A 364 2.04 7.17 33.13
CA PRO A 364 2.78 7.59 34.31
C PRO A 364 2.79 6.46 35.35
N LYS A 365 3.78 6.45 36.24
CA LYS A 365 3.95 5.42 37.29
C LYS A 365 2.86 5.41 38.37
N SER A 366 1.95 6.38 38.37
CA SER A 366 0.68 6.35 39.14
C SER A 366 -0.36 5.40 38.54
N LEU A 367 -0.24 5.06 37.24
CA LEU A 367 -1.10 4.18 36.46
C LEU A 367 -0.28 2.96 35.99
N VAL A 368 0.14 2.11 36.94
CA VAL A 368 1.03 0.98 36.62
C VAL A 368 0.28 -0.15 35.93
N GLN A 369 0.65 -0.41 34.68
CA GLN A 369 0.36 -1.66 34.01
C GLN A 369 1.38 -2.71 34.48
N PHE A 370 0.90 -3.80 35.11
CA PHE A 370 1.74 -4.91 35.55
C PHE A 370 1.50 -6.16 34.71
N GLU A 371 2.57 -6.94 34.51
CA GLU A 371 2.57 -8.22 33.81
C GLU A 371 2.76 -9.35 34.84
N CYS A 372 1.88 -10.35 34.78
CA CYS A 372 2.02 -11.61 35.52
C CYS A 372 1.70 -12.77 34.58
N SER A 373 2.13 -14.00 34.92
CA SER A 373 2.00 -15.17 34.06
C SER A 373 0.53 -15.58 33.83
N GLY A 374 -0.13 -14.91 32.88
CA GLY A 374 -1.50 -15.16 32.44
C GLY A 374 -2.54 -14.06 32.71
N VAL A 375 -2.18 -12.88 33.28
CA VAL A 375 -3.14 -11.79 33.60
C VAL A 375 -2.47 -10.39 33.58
N ASN A 376 -3.16 -9.38 33.02
CA ASN A 376 -2.82 -7.93 33.08
C ASN A 376 -4.06 -7.09 33.50
N CYS A 377 -3.91 -6.12 34.44
CA CYS A 377 -4.98 -5.25 35.00
C CYS A 377 -4.45 -3.81 35.37
N THR A 378 -5.30 -2.79 35.60
CA THR A 378 -4.89 -1.34 35.76
C THR A 378 -5.85 -0.44 36.61
N TYR A 379 -5.34 0.52 37.44
CA TYR A 379 -6.08 1.38 38.41
C TYR A 379 -5.51 2.80 38.66
N GLY A 380 -6.38 3.72 39.14
CA GLY A 380 -6.06 5.05 39.70
C GLY A 380 -7.12 5.61 40.68
N ARG A 381 -6.76 6.59 41.52
CA ARG A 381 -7.56 7.09 42.68
C ARG A 381 -8.31 8.41 42.39
N ALA A 382 -9.53 8.54 42.92
CA ALA A 382 -10.50 9.60 42.59
C ALA A 382 -9.97 11.05 42.65
N SER A 383 -9.44 11.50 43.79
CA SER A 383 -9.19 12.94 44.08
C SER A 383 -8.02 13.58 43.33
N LEU A 384 -7.42 12.87 42.37
CA LEU A 384 -6.36 13.37 41.47
C LEU A 384 -6.72 13.17 39.99
N ALA A 385 -7.81 12.46 39.69
CA ALA A 385 -8.11 11.97 38.34
C ALA A 385 -8.41 13.09 37.34
N ASP A 386 -9.06 14.19 37.73
CA ASP A 386 -9.31 15.35 36.85
C ASP A 386 -8.02 16.14 36.54
N TYR A 387 -6.95 15.99 37.34
CA TYR A 387 -5.64 16.52 36.99
C TYR A 387 -4.90 15.56 36.04
N GLU A 388 -4.83 14.27 36.38
CA GLU A 388 -4.13 13.29 35.54
C GLU A 388 -4.83 13.05 34.19
N LEU A 389 -6.16 13.04 34.07
CA LEU A 389 -6.87 12.88 32.78
C LEU A 389 -6.78 14.12 31.88
N ARG A 390 -6.47 15.31 32.42
CA ARG A 390 -6.16 16.51 31.62
C ARG A 390 -4.73 16.53 31.08
N ILE A 391 -3.86 15.66 31.59
CA ILE A 391 -2.43 15.59 31.25
C ILE A 391 -2.10 14.28 30.50
N GLY A 392 -2.76 13.18 30.86
CA GLY A 392 -2.59 11.83 30.35
C GLY A 392 -3.29 11.59 29.00
N ILE A 393 -2.75 12.24 27.97
CA ILE A 393 -3.21 12.14 26.56
C ILE A 393 -3.46 10.68 26.15
N GLY A 394 -2.52 9.77 26.44
CA GLY A 394 -2.57 8.35 26.08
C GLY A 394 -3.79 7.56 26.62
N LEU A 395 -4.43 7.98 27.71
CA LEU A 395 -5.60 7.28 28.28
C LEU A 395 -6.90 7.64 27.55
N LYS A 396 -7.02 8.91 27.16
CA LYS A 396 -8.08 9.39 26.27
C LYS A 396 -7.91 8.83 24.86
N GLU A 397 -6.66 8.74 24.39
CA GLU A 397 -6.32 8.05 23.15
C GLU A 397 -6.71 6.58 23.24
N PHE A 398 -6.32 5.81 24.27
CA PHE A 398 -6.69 4.40 24.44
C PHE A 398 -8.19 4.12 24.27
N PHE A 399 -9.06 4.85 25.00
CA PHE A 399 -10.52 4.70 24.88
C PHE A 399 -11.12 5.33 23.61
N SER A 400 -10.31 5.90 22.72
CA SER A 400 -10.68 6.34 21.37
C SER A 400 -9.81 5.74 20.26
N THR A 401 -8.93 4.77 20.58
CA THR A 401 -7.99 4.16 19.65
C THR A 401 -8.77 3.44 18.56
N ARG A 402 -8.66 3.97 17.35
CA ARG A 402 -9.09 3.27 16.15
C ARG A 402 -8.07 2.17 15.89
N LEU A 403 -8.52 0.92 15.90
CA LEU A 403 -7.75 -0.22 15.39
C LEU A 403 -7.67 -0.12 13.85
N TYR A 404 -6.87 0.82 13.35
CA TYR A 404 -6.55 0.95 11.94
C TYR A 404 -5.79 -0.30 11.47
N GLY A 405 -6.24 -0.89 10.37
CA GLY A 405 -5.68 -2.12 9.79
C GLY A 405 -6.74 -3.10 9.32
N ILE A 406 -7.70 -3.39 10.22
CA ILE A 406 -8.67 -4.49 10.15
C ILE A 406 -9.75 -4.26 9.06
N ASN A 407 -9.34 -4.39 7.81
CA ASN A 407 -10.22 -4.50 6.64
C ASN A 407 -10.42 -5.97 6.24
N THR A 408 -10.27 -6.90 7.19
CA THR A 408 -10.54 -8.34 6.99
C THR A 408 -12.02 -8.65 7.22
N THR A 409 -12.59 -9.51 6.40
CA THR A 409 -13.91 -10.11 6.65
C THR A 409 -13.89 -11.07 7.84
N ASN A 410 -12.71 -11.60 8.18
CA ASN A 410 -12.50 -12.56 9.25
C ASN A 410 -11.62 -11.97 10.36
N PHE A 411 -12.17 -11.79 11.56
CA PHE A 411 -11.40 -11.50 12.78
C PHE A 411 -12.10 -12.08 14.00
N ARG A 412 -11.33 -12.27 15.08
CA ARG A 412 -11.86 -12.70 16.36
C ARG A 412 -11.30 -11.84 17.49
N PHE A 413 -12.18 -11.25 18.27
CA PHE A 413 -11.84 -10.58 19.53
C PHE A 413 -12.28 -11.46 20.70
N SER A 414 -11.50 -11.49 21.78
CA SER A 414 -11.99 -12.03 23.05
C SER A 414 -11.47 -11.25 24.26
N ALA A 415 -12.26 -11.24 25.32
CA ALA A 415 -11.94 -10.63 26.60
C ALA A 415 -12.53 -11.46 27.73
N GLU A 416 -11.84 -11.56 28.87
CA GLU A 416 -12.44 -12.07 30.10
C GLU A 416 -12.76 -10.90 31.04
N PHE A 417 -13.93 -10.91 31.66
CA PHE A 417 -14.39 -9.85 32.55
C PHE A 417 -15.08 -10.38 33.82
N LEU A 418 -15.09 -9.56 34.87
CA LEU A 418 -15.67 -9.88 36.18
C LEU A 418 -16.45 -8.67 36.69
N VAL A 419 -17.70 -8.87 37.11
CA VAL A 419 -18.51 -7.85 37.79
C VAL A 419 -18.49 -8.12 39.29
N LEU A 420 -18.04 -7.17 40.12
CA LEU A 420 -17.76 -7.46 41.54
C LEU A 420 -18.91 -7.19 42.52
N LYS A 421 -19.82 -6.24 42.25
CA LYS A 421 -21.04 -6.06 43.08
C LYS A 421 -22.09 -5.15 42.44
N SER A 422 -23.29 -5.13 43.01
CA SER A 422 -24.33 -4.13 42.76
C SER A 422 -25.05 -3.69 44.05
N ASN A 423 -25.85 -2.63 43.98
CA ASN A 423 -26.88 -2.27 44.96
C ASN A 423 -26.43 -1.97 46.40
N LYS A 424 -25.14 -1.68 46.62
CA LYS A 424 -24.64 -0.98 47.82
C LYS A 424 -23.59 0.03 47.40
N SER A 425 -23.68 1.24 47.96
CA SER A 425 -22.62 2.23 47.92
C SER A 425 -21.44 1.75 48.77
N VAL A 426 -20.54 0.96 48.16
CA VAL A 426 -19.42 0.31 48.85
C VAL A 426 -18.46 1.37 49.39
N THR A 427 -18.17 1.34 50.69
CA THR A 427 -17.15 2.22 51.27
C THR A 427 -15.75 1.73 50.88
N THR A 428 -14.77 2.62 50.78
CA THR A 428 -13.40 2.24 50.34
C THR A 428 -12.78 1.13 51.20
N PHE A 429 -13.15 1.08 52.49
CA PHE A 429 -12.69 0.06 53.42
C PHE A 429 -13.19 -1.35 53.07
N GLU A 430 -14.47 -1.48 52.67
CA GLU A 430 -15.07 -2.76 52.26
C GLU A 430 -14.47 -3.28 50.94
N VAL A 431 -13.98 -2.38 50.08
CA VAL A 431 -13.25 -2.77 48.84
C VAL A 431 -11.85 -3.26 49.17
N GLU A 432 -11.11 -2.55 50.03
CA GLU A 432 -9.74 -2.91 50.42
C GLU A 432 -9.71 -4.25 51.19
N GLU A 433 -10.65 -4.51 52.09
CA GLU A 433 -10.76 -5.79 52.82
C GLU A 433 -11.13 -6.97 51.91
N PHE A 434 -11.95 -6.75 50.88
CA PHE A 434 -12.29 -7.79 49.89
C PHE A 434 -11.13 -8.06 48.92
N LEU A 435 -10.43 -7.02 48.46
CA LEU A 435 -9.27 -7.15 47.57
C LEU A 435 -8.03 -7.73 48.28
N ALA A 436 -7.95 -7.66 49.61
CA ALA A 436 -6.87 -8.29 50.38
C ALA A 436 -6.80 -9.83 50.22
N GLY A 437 -7.85 -10.47 49.70
CA GLY A 437 -7.86 -11.89 49.31
C GLY A 437 -7.53 -12.18 47.84
N LEU A 438 -7.24 -11.15 47.02
CA LEU A 438 -7.10 -11.25 45.57
C LEU A 438 -5.85 -10.50 45.07
N GLU A 439 -4.69 -11.14 45.17
CA GLU A 439 -3.42 -10.61 44.67
C GLU A 439 -3.48 -10.28 43.17
N GLY A 440 -2.83 -9.18 42.77
CA GLY A 440 -2.70 -8.78 41.36
C GLY A 440 -3.88 -8.01 40.76
N LEU A 441 -4.95 -7.75 41.51
CA LEU A 441 -6.06 -6.92 41.02
C LEU A 441 -5.80 -5.42 41.14
N GLN A 442 -6.31 -4.68 40.16
CA GLN A 442 -6.35 -3.23 40.11
C GLN A 442 -7.74 -2.81 39.56
N LEU A 443 -8.43 -1.93 40.30
CA LEU A 443 -9.80 -1.41 40.09
C LEU A 443 -9.85 -0.35 38.97
N LEU A 444 -11.01 0.01 38.41
CA LEU A 444 -11.14 1.18 37.50
C LEU A 444 -12.25 2.13 37.97
N ARG A 445 -12.06 3.45 37.83
CA ARG A 445 -13.06 4.49 38.18
C ARG A 445 -13.42 5.35 36.98
N LEU A 446 -14.73 5.49 36.75
CA LEU A 446 -15.35 6.40 35.78
C LEU A 446 -15.51 7.80 36.42
N PRO A 447 -15.58 8.90 35.63
CA PRO A 447 -15.45 10.27 36.16
C PRO A 447 -16.58 10.67 37.10
N ASP A 448 -16.34 11.68 37.95
CA ASP A 448 -17.25 12.02 39.06
C ASP A 448 -18.59 12.64 38.62
N ASP A 449 -18.76 12.99 37.34
CA ASP A 449 -20.01 13.45 36.72
C ASP A 449 -20.89 12.32 36.16
N PHE A 450 -20.42 11.07 36.19
CA PHE A 450 -21.13 9.88 35.68
C PHE A 450 -22.55 9.75 36.27
N ASN A 451 -22.72 10.09 37.57
CA ASN A 451 -24.01 10.06 38.27
C ASN A 451 -25.07 11.05 37.77
N TYR A 452 -24.75 11.96 36.84
CA TYR A 452 -25.66 13.03 36.40
C TYR A 452 -26.05 13.00 34.91
N LYS A 453 -25.37 12.24 34.05
CA LYS A 453 -25.64 12.18 32.58
C LYS A 453 -25.36 10.81 31.94
N VAL A 454 -25.60 9.74 32.67
CA VAL A 454 -25.36 8.37 32.21
C VAL A 454 -26.49 7.44 32.62
N ASN A 455 -27.17 6.86 31.63
CA ASN A 455 -28.12 5.74 31.78
C ASN A 455 -27.40 4.39 32.09
N ASP A 456 -26.46 4.41 33.04
CA ASP A 456 -25.95 3.27 33.82
C ASP A 456 -25.36 2.07 33.05
N LYS A 457 -24.69 2.29 31.91
CA LYS A 457 -24.26 1.22 31.00
C LYS A 457 -22.75 1.20 30.73
N PHE A 458 -22.16 0.04 30.98
CA PHE A 458 -20.86 -0.36 30.45
C PHE A 458 -21.03 -1.34 29.28
N GLY A 459 -20.23 -1.18 28.22
CA GLY A 459 -20.33 -2.03 27.03
C GLY A 459 -19.27 -1.78 25.97
N PHE A 460 -19.39 -2.55 24.89
CA PHE A 460 -18.45 -2.65 23.78
C PHE A 460 -19.17 -2.18 22.51
N PHE A 461 -18.61 -1.19 21.83
CA PHE A 461 -19.07 -0.73 20.52
C PHE A 461 -18.25 -1.43 19.45
N LEU A 462 -18.85 -2.41 18.78
CA LEU A 462 -18.28 -3.04 17.60
C LEU A 462 -18.94 -2.45 16.35
N ARG A 463 -18.22 -1.56 15.68
CA ARG A 463 -18.61 -1.00 14.39
C ARG A 463 -18.55 -2.07 13.33
N TYR A 464 -19.33 -1.86 12.27
CA TYR A 464 -18.88 -2.26 10.96
C TYR A 464 -19.21 -1.18 9.93
N ASN A 465 -18.24 -0.38 9.48
CA ASN A 465 -18.41 0.36 8.23
C ASN A 465 -17.91 -0.50 7.06
N GLY A 466 -18.28 -0.15 5.83
CA GLY A 466 -17.91 -0.93 4.64
C GLY A 466 -16.39 -1.11 4.44
N ASP A 467 -15.58 -0.29 5.10
CA ASP A 467 -14.11 -0.29 5.06
C ASP A 467 -13.44 -1.00 6.26
N GLY A 468 -14.20 -1.60 7.19
CA GLY A 468 -13.63 -2.36 8.32
C GLY A 468 -14.45 -2.34 9.63
N GLY A 469 -13.92 -3.02 10.64
CA GLY A 469 -14.49 -3.03 12.00
C GLY A 469 -13.72 -2.11 12.96
N TYR A 470 -14.35 -1.05 13.47
CA TYR A 470 -13.88 -0.37 14.68
C TYR A 470 -14.32 -1.17 15.93
N LEU A 471 -13.42 -1.43 16.87
CA LEU A 471 -13.79 -1.84 18.24
C LEU A 471 -13.46 -0.69 19.19
N ASN A 472 -14.45 -0.25 19.95
CA ASN A 472 -14.29 0.78 20.97
C ASN A 472 -14.88 0.29 22.30
N ILE A 473 -14.07 0.31 23.36
CA ILE A 473 -14.48 -0.07 24.71
C ILE A 473 -14.62 1.23 25.51
N LYS A 474 -15.84 1.56 25.98
CA LYS A 474 -16.07 2.77 26.77
C LYS A 474 -17.20 2.60 27.78
N GLY A 475 -17.09 3.30 28.92
CA GLY A 475 -18.28 3.65 29.68
C GLY A 475 -19.13 4.59 28.84
N MET A 476 -20.40 4.26 28.65
CA MET A 476 -21.30 5.08 27.84
C MET A 476 -21.73 6.34 28.59
N ASN A 477 -22.08 7.38 27.86
CA ASN A 477 -22.88 8.50 28.35
C ASN A 477 -24.23 8.58 27.63
N ASP A 478 -25.11 9.50 28.05
CA ASP A 478 -26.45 9.64 27.45
C ASP A 478 -26.43 10.00 25.96
N TYR A 479 -25.39 10.70 25.47
CA TYR A 479 -25.22 10.92 24.04
C TYR A 479 -24.90 9.60 23.32
N ASP A 480 -23.95 8.82 23.81
CA ASP A 480 -23.59 7.50 23.24
C ASP A 480 -24.80 6.55 23.20
N VAL A 481 -25.58 6.52 24.29
CA VAL A 481 -26.81 5.72 24.37
C VAL A 481 -27.86 6.27 23.39
N SER A 482 -28.00 7.58 23.25
CA SER A 482 -28.96 8.17 22.31
C SER A 482 -28.58 7.95 20.84
N GLU A 483 -27.28 7.95 20.50
CA GLU A 483 -26.77 7.63 19.17
C GLU A 483 -27.03 6.14 18.87
N ALA A 484 -26.62 5.25 19.78
CA ALA A 484 -26.83 3.82 19.66
C ALA A 484 -28.32 3.43 19.64
N VAL A 485 -29.22 4.18 20.28
CA VAL A 485 -30.68 3.93 20.28
C VAL A 485 -31.38 4.57 19.08
N GLY A 486 -30.90 5.72 18.58
CA GLY A 486 -31.51 6.46 17.48
C GLY A 486 -31.16 5.95 16.09
N ALA A 487 -30.02 5.27 15.91
CA ALA A 487 -29.60 4.74 14.61
C ALA A 487 -30.32 3.42 14.23
N GLU A 488 -30.88 3.37 13.03
CA GLU A 488 -31.74 2.26 12.57
C GLU A 488 -30.95 0.96 12.28
N ARG A 489 -29.65 1.06 11.97
CA ARG A 489 -28.77 -0.05 11.55
C ARG A 489 -27.88 -0.63 12.66
N VAL A 490 -28.28 -0.45 13.91
CA VAL A 490 -27.55 -0.91 15.10
C VAL A 490 -28.20 -2.16 15.69
N VAL A 491 -27.47 -3.27 15.72
CA VAL A 491 -27.84 -4.43 16.55
C VAL A 491 -27.42 -4.17 17.99
N ARG A 492 -28.33 -4.44 18.92
CA ARG A 492 -28.18 -4.14 20.34
C ARG A 492 -28.32 -5.45 21.11
N TRP A 493 -27.23 -5.94 21.68
CA TRP A 493 -27.24 -7.16 22.47
C TRP A 493 -26.94 -6.84 23.94
N ASN A 494 -27.83 -7.25 24.84
CA ASN A 494 -27.74 -6.93 26.27
C ASN A 494 -27.41 -8.18 27.10
N ALA A 495 -26.15 -8.57 27.07
CA ALA A 495 -25.60 -9.68 27.83
C ALA A 495 -25.78 -9.54 29.36
N SER A 496 -25.98 -8.31 29.86
CA SER A 496 -26.11 -7.98 31.30
C SER A 496 -27.12 -8.83 32.08
N VAL A 497 -28.14 -9.41 31.43
CA VAL A 497 -29.15 -10.28 32.08
C VAL A 497 -28.55 -11.60 32.56
N ASN A 498 -27.52 -12.08 31.86
CA ASN A 498 -26.83 -13.35 32.11
C ASN A 498 -25.51 -13.17 32.88
N VAL A 499 -25.22 -11.92 33.29
CA VAL A 499 -24.05 -11.54 34.08
C VAL A 499 -24.44 -11.40 35.54
N HIS A 500 -23.64 -11.99 36.43
CA HIS A 500 -23.86 -12.04 37.86
C HIS A 500 -22.63 -11.54 38.62
N GLU A 501 -22.85 -11.10 39.86
CA GLU A 501 -21.78 -10.61 40.73
C GLU A 501 -20.82 -11.74 41.13
N ASN A 502 -19.53 -11.42 41.19
CA ASN A 502 -18.42 -12.30 41.58
C ASN A 502 -18.23 -13.55 40.70
N ALA A 503 -18.77 -13.54 39.48
CA ALA A 503 -18.53 -14.52 38.44
C ALA A 503 -17.66 -13.93 37.31
N TRP A 504 -16.66 -14.69 36.86
CA TRP A 504 -15.91 -14.39 35.65
C TRP A 504 -16.66 -14.89 34.41
N TYR A 505 -16.55 -14.13 33.34
CA TYR A 505 -17.16 -14.39 32.04
C TYR A 505 -16.13 -14.21 30.92
N LYS A 506 -16.27 -14.96 29.83
CA LYS A 506 -15.56 -14.72 28.58
C LYS A 506 -16.52 -14.17 27.53
N PHE A 507 -16.21 -12.99 27.00
CA PHE A 507 -16.84 -12.40 25.84
C PHE A 507 -16.01 -12.74 24.60
N THR A 508 -16.65 -13.28 23.57
CA THR A 508 -16.04 -13.53 22.26
C THR A 508 -16.85 -12.84 21.17
N VAL A 509 -16.16 -12.21 20.22
CA VAL A 509 -16.73 -11.72 18.96
C VAL A 509 -15.96 -12.40 17.84
N GLU A 510 -16.65 -13.08 16.95
CA GLU A 510 -16.09 -13.72 15.76
C GLU A 510 -16.85 -13.18 14.55
N MET A 511 -16.17 -12.36 13.74
CA MET A 511 -16.68 -11.93 12.44
C MET A 511 -16.13 -12.86 11.37
N SER A 512 -16.99 -13.21 10.42
CA SER A 512 -16.64 -13.93 9.19
C SER A 512 -17.39 -13.33 7.99
N GLU A 513 -17.07 -13.79 6.78
CA GLU A 513 -17.70 -13.27 5.57
C GLU A 513 -19.24 -13.43 5.57
N GLY A 514 -19.92 -12.32 5.82
CA GLY A 514 -21.39 -12.25 5.87
C GLY A 514 -22.02 -12.47 7.25
N GLN A 515 -21.24 -12.69 8.32
CA GLN A 515 -21.77 -12.99 9.66
C GLN A 515 -20.93 -12.37 10.78
N VAL A 516 -21.61 -11.86 11.82
CA VAL A 516 -21.00 -11.52 13.11
C VAL A 516 -21.64 -12.40 14.17
N ILE A 517 -20.82 -13.15 14.90
CA ILE A 517 -21.23 -13.92 16.08
C ILE A 517 -20.61 -13.24 17.29
N ALA A 518 -21.40 -12.92 18.31
CA ALA A 518 -20.87 -12.55 19.61
C ALA A 518 -21.50 -13.40 20.70
N GLU A 519 -20.69 -13.91 21.63
CA GLU A 519 -21.09 -14.87 22.65
C GLU A 519 -20.62 -14.43 24.04
N LEU A 520 -21.42 -14.77 25.04
CA LEU A 520 -21.10 -14.67 26.45
C LEU A 520 -20.95 -16.10 26.98
N ARG A 521 -19.79 -16.40 27.54
CA ARG A 521 -19.46 -17.72 28.08
C ARG A 521 -19.12 -17.63 29.56
N ASP A 522 -19.43 -18.67 30.32
CA ASP A 522 -18.92 -18.83 31.69
C ASP A 522 -17.46 -19.35 31.70
N MET A 523 -16.86 -19.48 32.88
CA MET A 523 -15.51 -20.06 33.03
C MET A 523 -15.41 -21.54 32.68
N ASN A 524 -16.53 -22.26 32.55
CA ASN A 524 -16.57 -23.62 32.01
C ASN A 524 -16.68 -23.64 30.47
N ASN A 525 -16.58 -22.46 29.83
CA ASN A 525 -16.73 -22.22 28.40
C ASN A 525 -18.15 -22.48 27.86
N THR A 526 -19.14 -22.59 28.73
CA THR A 526 -20.57 -22.76 28.41
C THR A 526 -21.12 -21.47 27.83
N VAL A 527 -21.74 -21.51 26.64
CA VAL A 527 -22.46 -20.33 26.11
C VAL A 527 -23.69 -20.07 26.96
N LEU A 528 -23.75 -18.90 27.59
CA LEU A 528 -24.88 -18.42 28.38
C LEU A 528 -25.87 -17.64 27.51
N ASP A 529 -25.33 -16.89 26.54
CA ASP A 529 -26.07 -16.01 25.65
C ASP A 529 -25.23 -15.75 24.39
N SER A 530 -25.88 -15.54 23.25
CA SER A 530 -25.19 -15.19 22.01
C SER A 530 -26.11 -14.46 21.02
N VAL A 531 -25.53 -13.50 20.32
CA VAL A 531 -26.13 -12.84 19.16
C VAL A 531 -25.42 -13.32 17.89
N THR A 532 -26.19 -13.83 16.94
CA THR A 532 -25.73 -14.04 15.57
C THR A 532 -26.42 -13.05 14.67
N VAL A 533 -25.65 -12.26 13.94
CA VAL A 533 -26.13 -11.31 12.95
C VAL A 533 -25.62 -11.71 11.59
N ARG A 534 -26.51 -11.79 10.60
CA ARG A 534 -26.14 -12.01 9.20
C ARG A 534 -26.26 -10.71 8.43
N LYS A 535 -25.41 -10.53 7.41
CA LYS A 535 -25.22 -9.29 6.66
C LYS A 535 -26.25 -9.11 5.52
N ASP A 536 -27.35 -9.85 5.60
CA ASP A 536 -28.31 -10.08 4.52
C ASP A 536 -29.05 -8.77 4.13
N ALA A 537 -28.90 -8.38 2.86
CA ALA A 537 -29.64 -7.34 2.12
C ALA A 537 -29.47 -5.84 2.51
N GLU A 538 -29.49 -5.42 3.78
CA GLU A 538 -29.61 -3.97 4.11
C GLU A 538 -28.44 -3.30 4.85
N GLY A 539 -27.37 -4.04 5.18
CA GLY A 539 -26.12 -3.48 5.68
C GLY A 539 -26.13 -3.15 7.19
N LEU A 540 -25.39 -3.94 7.95
CA LEU A 540 -25.09 -3.66 9.36
C LEU A 540 -24.06 -2.54 9.45
N GLU A 541 -24.32 -1.52 10.26
CA GLU A 541 -23.39 -0.42 10.50
C GLU A 541 -22.76 -0.48 11.90
N GLU A 542 -23.42 -1.12 12.88
CA GLU A 542 -22.93 -1.26 14.25
C GLU A 542 -23.56 -2.46 15.01
N LEU A 543 -22.78 -3.06 15.89
CA LEU A 543 -23.18 -3.99 16.94
C LEU A 543 -22.74 -3.41 18.30
N VAL A 544 -23.70 -2.96 19.11
CA VAL A 544 -23.43 -2.49 20.47
C VAL A 544 -23.77 -3.60 21.47
N VAL A 545 -22.78 -4.03 22.23
CA VAL A 545 -22.92 -5.07 23.26
C VAL A 545 -22.88 -4.44 24.65
N PHE A 546 -24.02 -4.45 25.32
CA PHE A 546 -24.18 -3.99 26.71
C PHE A 546 -23.87 -5.16 27.64
N ILE A 547 -22.74 -5.09 28.36
CA ILE A 547 -22.24 -6.18 29.21
C ILE A 547 -22.57 -5.96 30.69
N ALA A 548 -22.67 -4.71 31.15
CA ALA A 548 -23.19 -4.40 32.48
C ALA A 548 -24.04 -3.13 32.48
N ASN A 549 -25.37 -3.31 32.45
CA ASN A 549 -26.37 -2.32 32.83
C ASN A 549 -26.62 -2.41 34.35
N ILE A 550 -25.64 -2.03 35.15
CA ILE A 550 -25.67 -2.23 36.61
C ILE A 550 -25.17 -0.95 37.30
N ARG A 551 -26.08 -0.31 38.04
CA ARG A 551 -25.77 0.81 38.93
C ARG A 551 -24.78 0.34 40.00
N ASP A 552 -23.74 1.15 40.22
CA ASP A 552 -22.65 0.89 41.17
C ASP A 552 -21.75 -0.34 40.86
N ALA A 553 -21.78 -0.89 39.63
CA ALA A 553 -20.92 -2.02 39.27
C ALA A 553 -19.46 -1.63 39.04
N ILE A 554 -18.57 -2.39 39.69
CA ILE A 554 -17.16 -2.49 39.34
C ILE A 554 -16.99 -3.60 38.30
N VAL A 555 -16.37 -3.29 37.16
CA VAL A 555 -16.02 -4.26 36.11
C VAL A 555 -14.50 -4.36 35.99
N THR A 556 -13.95 -5.58 36.06
CA THR A 556 -12.54 -5.89 35.79
C THR A 556 -12.42 -6.54 34.41
N LEU A 557 -11.31 -6.31 33.70
CA LEU A 557 -10.98 -6.90 32.40
C LEU A 557 -9.60 -7.57 32.45
N LYS A 558 -9.44 -8.69 31.73
CA LYS A 558 -8.16 -9.36 31.42
C LYS A 558 -8.27 -10.11 30.09
N ASN A 559 -7.17 -10.75 29.67
CA ASN A 559 -7.12 -11.68 28.52
C ASN A 559 -7.72 -11.10 27.24
N LEU A 560 -7.48 -9.80 27.02
CA LEU A 560 -7.81 -9.09 25.79
C LEU A 560 -6.95 -9.66 24.66
N GLN A 561 -7.59 -10.38 23.75
CA GLN A 561 -6.98 -11.06 22.61
C GLN A 561 -7.65 -10.61 21.31
N PHE A 562 -6.85 -10.46 20.26
CA PHE A 562 -7.32 -10.14 18.91
C PHE A 562 -6.58 -11.03 17.91
N GLU A 563 -7.33 -11.86 17.19
CA GLU A 563 -6.84 -12.86 16.23
C GLU A 563 -7.37 -12.49 14.83
N THR A 564 -6.49 -12.26 13.85
CA THR A 564 -6.91 -12.06 12.44
C THR A 564 -7.02 -13.40 11.73
N GLY A 565 -8.15 -13.65 11.06
CA GLY A 565 -8.50 -14.96 10.49
C GLY A 565 -7.81 -15.28 9.16
N MET A 566 -6.48 -15.23 9.10
CA MET A 566 -5.70 -15.57 7.91
C MET A 566 -5.41 -17.07 7.80
N CYS A 567 -6.39 -17.84 7.32
CA CYS A 567 -6.12 -19.17 6.79
C CYS A 567 -5.34 -19.06 5.47
N PHE A 568 -4.08 -19.51 5.47
CA PHE A 568 -3.32 -19.71 4.25
C PHE A 568 -3.85 -20.93 3.47
N GLU A 569 -4.93 -20.75 2.72
CA GLU A 569 -5.16 -21.61 1.55
C GLU A 569 -4.03 -21.34 0.55
N GLY A 570 -3.13 -22.31 0.39
CA GLY A 570 -1.97 -22.18 -0.48
C GLY A 570 -2.41 -21.92 -1.92
N ILE A 571 -1.88 -20.84 -2.52
CA ILE A 571 -2.16 -20.45 -3.91
C ILE A 571 -1.55 -21.48 -4.86
N ASN A 572 -2.26 -22.59 -5.06
CA ASN A 572 -2.07 -23.46 -6.22
C ASN A 572 -2.34 -22.61 -7.47
N GLY A 573 -1.37 -22.52 -8.36
CA GLY A 573 -1.34 -21.50 -9.41
C GLY A 573 -2.58 -21.50 -10.30
N GLY A 574 -3.42 -20.48 -10.16
CA GLY A 574 -4.50 -20.21 -11.11
C GLY A 574 -3.92 -19.80 -12.46
N ASN A 575 -4.36 -20.46 -13.54
CA ASN A 575 -3.79 -20.27 -14.88
C ASN A 575 -3.89 -18.81 -15.35
N PHE A 576 -2.73 -18.20 -15.65
CA PHE A 576 -2.59 -16.84 -16.18
C PHE A 576 -3.07 -16.66 -17.64
N GLU A 577 -3.79 -17.65 -18.20
CA GLU A 577 -4.15 -17.72 -19.62
C GLU A 577 -5.32 -16.80 -20.02
N ASN A 578 -6.21 -16.47 -19.08
CA ASN A 578 -7.45 -15.73 -19.39
C ASN A 578 -7.21 -14.25 -19.77
N GLU A 579 -6.25 -13.55 -19.18
CA GLU A 579 -5.96 -12.14 -19.56
C GLU A 579 -5.35 -12.05 -20.97
N PHE A 580 -4.55 -13.05 -21.36
CA PHE A 580 -4.00 -13.14 -22.70
C PHE A 580 -5.09 -13.39 -23.74
N ALA A 581 -6.10 -14.21 -23.40
CA ALA A 581 -7.28 -14.42 -24.23
C ALA A 581 -8.06 -13.12 -24.50
N TRP A 582 -8.34 -12.31 -23.47
CA TRP A 582 -9.02 -11.01 -23.65
C TRP A 582 -8.28 -10.07 -24.59
N THR A 583 -6.96 -9.96 -24.42
CA THR A 583 -6.09 -9.14 -25.28
C THR A 583 -6.16 -9.59 -26.75
N ILE A 584 -6.15 -10.90 -26.99
CA ILE A 584 -6.32 -11.50 -28.32
C ILE A 584 -7.72 -11.23 -28.90
N TYR A 585 -8.79 -11.37 -28.11
CA TYR A 585 -10.16 -11.09 -28.56
C TYR A 585 -10.37 -9.62 -28.94
N ILE A 586 -9.83 -8.68 -28.17
CA ILE A 586 -9.87 -7.25 -28.49
C ILE A 586 -9.11 -6.97 -29.80
N GLY A 587 -7.93 -7.58 -29.99
CA GLY A 587 -7.16 -7.47 -31.23
C GLY A 587 -7.93 -7.97 -32.47
N PHE A 588 -8.58 -9.14 -32.38
CA PHE A 588 -9.40 -9.67 -33.47
C PHE A 588 -10.64 -8.81 -33.75
N ALA A 589 -11.30 -8.27 -32.72
CA ALA A 589 -12.43 -7.35 -32.90
C ALA A 589 -12.00 -6.08 -33.63
N LEU A 590 -10.85 -5.49 -33.29
CA LEU A 590 -10.32 -4.30 -33.94
C LEU A 590 -10.00 -4.55 -35.43
N LEU A 591 -9.36 -5.69 -35.74
CA LEU A 591 -9.07 -6.12 -37.11
C LEU A 591 -10.35 -6.34 -37.93
N ALA A 592 -11.39 -6.92 -37.34
CA ALA A 592 -12.68 -7.11 -38.00
C ALA A 592 -13.34 -5.76 -38.35
N VAL A 593 -13.30 -4.77 -37.45
CA VAL A 593 -13.81 -3.41 -37.70
C VAL A 593 -13.03 -2.75 -38.85
N ILE A 594 -11.70 -2.83 -38.84
CA ILE A 594 -10.84 -2.28 -39.91
C ILE A 594 -11.17 -2.92 -41.26
N ALA A 595 -11.36 -4.24 -41.31
CA ALA A 595 -11.72 -4.96 -42.54
C ALA A 595 -13.10 -4.53 -43.09
N VAL A 596 -14.11 -4.38 -42.22
CA VAL A 596 -15.45 -3.90 -42.60
C VAL A 596 -15.40 -2.46 -43.12
N VAL A 597 -14.67 -1.57 -42.46
CA VAL A 597 -14.49 -0.17 -42.91
C VAL A 597 -13.78 -0.12 -44.27
N GLY A 598 -12.71 -0.90 -44.46
CA GLY A 598 -12.01 -1.01 -45.75
C GLY A 598 -12.91 -1.53 -46.89
N TYR A 599 -13.77 -2.52 -46.61
CA TYR A 599 -14.74 -3.04 -47.57
C TYR A 599 -15.78 -1.97 -47.97
N LEU A 600 -16.34 -1.25 -47.00
CA LEU A 600 -17.33 -0.19 -47.24
C LEU A 600 -16.73 1.00 -48.02
N LEU A 601 -15.46 1.34 -47.78
CA LEU A 601 -14.74 2.37 -48.53
C LEU A 601 -14.40 1.95 -49.96
N THR A 602 -14.16 0.66 -50.22
CA THR A 602 -13.83 0.16 -51.57
C THR A 602 -15.07 0.02 -52.47
N GLU A 603 -16.24 -0.40 -51.98
CA GLU A 603 -17.49 -0.35 -52.77
C GLU A 603 -17.77 1.06 -53.28
N LYS A 604 -17.51 2.09 -52.45
CA LYS A 604 -17.80 3.49 -52.75
C LYS A 604 -17.01 4.07 -53.94
N LYS A 605 -15.93 3.41 -54.39
CA LYS A 605 -15.14 3.83 -55.57
C LYS A 605 -15.63 3.25 -56.90
N PHE A 606 -16.44 2.18 -56.93
CA PHE A 606 -16.76 1.47 -58.17
C PHE A 606 -18.03 1.92 -58.90
N THR A 607 -18.86 2.78 -58.31
CA THR A 607 -20.08 3.32 -58.93
C THR A 607 -19.89 4.74 -59.47
N GLY A 608 -18.92 4.93 -60.37
CA GLY A 608 -18.46 6.26 -60.83
C GLY A 608 -18.38 6.47 -62.34
N ASN A 609 -19.02 5.64 -63.16
CA ASN A 609 -18.83 5.67 -64.62
C ASN A 609 -19.73 6.73 -65.32
N ARG A 610 -19.21 7.95 -65.51
CA ARG A 610 -19.74 8.95 -66.46
C ARG A 610 -18.64 9.40 -67.42
N SER A 611 -18.88 9.29 -68.72
CA SER A 611 -17.91 9.69 -69.74
C SER A 611 -17.87 11.20 -69.94
N ILE A 612 -16.67 11.77 -70.00
CA ILE A 612 -16.43 13.14 -70.42
C ILE A 612 -15.63 13.09 -71.73
N ARG A 613 -16.21 13.58 -72.83
CA ARG A 613 -15.49 13.78 -74.10
C ARG A 613 -14.71 15.09 -74.05
N ILE A 614 -13.40 15.03 -74.25
CA ILE A 614 -12.57 16.20 -74.59
C ILE A 614 -11.93 15.94 -75.96
N LYS A 615 -11.82 16.98 -76.79
CA LYS A 615 -11.34 16.88 -78.18
C LYS A 615 -9.81 16.72 -78.24
N LYS A 616 -9.31 16.11 -79.32
CA LYS A 616 -7.88 16.14 -79.68
C LYS A 616 -7.40 17.58 -79.92
N GLY A 617 -6.20 17.90 -79.46
CA GLY A 617 -5.53 19.17 -79.76
C GLY A 617 -4.02 19.13 -79.41
N ASN A 618 -3.20 18.95 -80.45
CA ASN A 618 -1.76 19.22 -80.58
C ASN A 618 -0.73 18.66 -79.56
N LEU A 619 0.32 18.05 -80.12
CA LEU A 619 1.62 17.81 -79.48
C LEU A 619 2.31 19.14 -79.10
N LYS A 620 3.11 19.11 -78.03
CA LYS A 620 4.55 19.42 -78.19
C LYS A 620 5.44 18.70 -77.17
N VAL A 621 6.56 18.21 -77.68
CA VAL A 621 7.61 17.43 -77.02
C VAL A 621 8.62 18.37 -76.33
N LEU A 622 9.14 18.00 -75.16
CA LEU A 622 10.60 17.94 -74.91
C LEU A 622 10.93 17.09 -73.65
N CYS A 623 12.22 16.87 -73.42
CA CYS A 623 12.80 15.80 -72.58
C CYS A 623 14.02 16.32 -71.80
N LEU A 624 14.73 15.43 -71.07
CA LEU A 624 16.00 15.63 -70.35
C LEU A 624 15.89 16.40 -69.01
N SER A 625 16.72 16.13 -67.99
CA SER A 625 17.65 15.01 -67.74
C SER A 625 18.05 14.92 -66.26
N HIS A 626 18.75 13.84 -65.87
CA HIS A 626 19.59 13.80 -64.67
C HIS A 626 20.55 15.00 -64.60
N LEU A 627 20.87 15.45 -63.38
CA LEU A 627 22.21 15.29 -62.80
C LEU A 627 22.20 15.49 -61.29
N SER A 628 23.22 14.97 -60.63
CA SER A 628 23.44 15.03 -59.18
C SER A 628 24.45 16.11 -58.80
N TYR A 629 24.33 16.62 -57.57
CA TYR A 629 25.43 16.88 -56.66
C TYR A 629 24.96 16.61 -55.23
#